data_AF-A0A328DUD3-F1
#
_entry.id   AF-A0A328DUD3-F1
#
_cell.length_a   1.000
_cell.length_b   1.000
_cell.length_c   1.000
_cell.angle_alpha   90.00
_cell.angle_beta   90.00
_cell.angle_gamma   90.00
#
_symmetry.space_group_name_H-M   'P 1'
#
loop_
_entity.id
_entity.type
_entity.pdbx_description
1 polymer ?
#
loop_
_entity_poly.entity_id
_entity_poly.type
_entity_poly.pdbx_seq_one_letter_code
_entity_poly.pdbx_strand_id
1 'polypeptide(L)'
;MSKFDPYQHLNVSLNEDGSSLSRYVRLPSAPPTGDTAVAEESHRMTGRSLSSPSFSTSTPEAGRIHFSVADAMVNESCELLCSATPAIVVTAQYEDVLDAVAWVRDQAAASTNGEKWLNDFGDFSRCYPYGVSNGANVAYNAALLAQERDLRPLNMAGLILNQPLFEGKERTESEMKLATHEKYILFRNKPRVYVRF
;
A
#
# COMPACT_ATOMS: atom_id res chain seq x y z
N MET A 1 26.38 -14.83 12.21
CA MET A 1 25.78 -13.49 11.95
C MET A 1 25.40 -13.44 10.47
N SER A 2 24.27 -12.82 10.10
CA SER A 2 23.92 -12.64 8.69
C SER A 2 25.05 -11.88 7.98
N LYS A 3 25.53 -12.39 6.84
CA LYS A 3 26.52 -11.72 5.96
C LYS A 3 25.90 -10.61 5.11
N PHE A 4 24.60 -10.42 5.25
CA PHE A 4 23.77 -9.57 4.42
C PHE A 4 23.62 -8.17 5.04
N ASP A 5 23.95 -7.14 4.27
CA ASP A 5 23.66 -5.75 4.61
C ASP A 5 22.37 -5.29 3.91
N PRO A 6 21.27 -5.03 4.64
CA PRO A 6 20.02 -4.59 4.04
C PRO A 6 20.14 -3.25 3.32
N TYR A 7 21.02 -2.35 3.74
CA TYR A 7 21.22 -1.05 3.10
C TYR A 7 21.82 -1.21 1.69
N GLN A 8 22.83 -2.08 1.56
CA GLN A 8 23.42 -2.40 0.26
C GLN A 8 22.45 -3.12 -0.66
N HIS A 9 21.71 -4.10 -0.15
CA HIS A 9 20.79 -4.87 -0.98
C HIS A 9 19.61 -4.05 -1.50
N LEU A 10 19.09 -3.16 -0.65
CA LEU A 10 18.01 -2.24 -1.00
C LEU A 10 18.54 -0.99 -1.70
N ASN A 11 19.86 -0.83 -1.77
CA ASN A 11 20.54 0.33 -2.36
C ASN A 11 20.00 1.65 -1.78
N VAL A 12 20.00 1.71 -0.45
CA VAL A 12 19.63 2.86 0.38
C VAL A 12 20.72 3.12 1.42
N SER A 13 20.82 4.34 1.94
CA SER A 13 21.68 4.68 3.07
C SER A 13 20.93 5.52 4.08
N LEU A 14 21.34 5.41 5.35
CA LEU A 14 20.87 6.30 6.40
C LEU A 14 21.65 7.61 6.31
N ASN A 15 20.94 8.74 6.38
CA ASN A 15 21.57 10.05 6.46
C ASN A 15 22.28 10.21 7.82
N GLU A 16 23.27 11.11 7.90
CA GLU A 16 24.15 11.25 9.07
C GLU A 16 23.40 11.53 10.38
N ASP A 17 22.23 12.16 10.29
CA ASP A 17 21.35 12.49 11.42
C ASP A 17 20.45 11.33 11.86
N GLY A 18 20.43 10.22 11.13
CA GLY A 18 19.58 9.06 11.39
C GLY A 18 18.08 9.27 11.15
N SER A 19 17.65 10.46 10.72
CA SER A 19 16.23 10.83 10.63
C SER A 19 15.58 10.34 9.32
N SER A 20 16.40 10.15 8.29
CA SER A 20 15.94 9.93 6.92
C SER A 20 16.86 8.97 6.16
N LEU A 21 16.31 8.41 5.07
CA LEU A 21 17.01 7.48 4.18
C LEU A 21 17.21 8.14 2.81
N SER A 22 18.43 8.08 2.30
CA SER A 22 18.74 8.34 0.90
C SER A 22 18.48 7.08 0.08
N ARG A 23 17.76 7.22 -1.03
CA ARG A 23 17.45 6.13 -1.97
C ARG A 23 18.27 6.31 -3.23
N TYR A 24 19.05 5.31 -3.61
CA TYR A 24 19.89 5.37 -4.81
C TYR A 24 19.27 4.68 -6.02
N VAL A 25 18.15 3.98 -5.83
CA VAL A 25 17.30 3.49 -6.91
C VAL A 25 16.16 4.47 -7.11
N ARG A 26 16.06 5.04 -8.30
CA ARG A 26 14.87 5.73 -8.76
C ARG A 26 14.02 4.74 -9.54
N LEU A 27 12.86 4.41 -8.98
CA LEU A 27 11.90 3.57 -9.68
C LEU A 27 11.20 4.41 -10.77
N PRO A 28 10.91 3.83 -11.95
CA PRO A 28 10.09 4.48 -12.94
C PRO A 28 8.70 4.75 -12.38
N SER A 29 8.19 5.97 -12.56
CA SER A 29 6.81 6.34 -12.21
C SER A 29 5.90 6.28 -13.43
N ALA A 30 4.65 5.86 -13.24
CA ALA A 30 3.60 6.01 -14.24
C ALA A 30 2.84 7.34 -14.02
N PRO A 31 2.41 8.04 -15.08
CA PRO A 31 1.55 9.21 -14.93
C PRO A 31 0.16 8.78 -14.42
N PRO A 32 -0.56 9.65 -13.70
CA PRO A 32 -1.95 9.38 -13.34
C PRO A 32 -2.80 9.16 -14.59
N THR A 33 -3.53 8.05 -14.63
CA THR A 33 -4.57 7.76 -15.61
C THR A 33 -5.91 8.18 -15.02
N GLY A 34 -6.53 9.26 -15.53
CA GLY A 34 -7.85 9.67 -15.02
C GLY A 34 -8.35 11.10 -15.33
N ASP A 35 -7.56 11.99 -15.93
CA ASP A 35 -8.02 13.36 -16.22
C ASP A 35 -8.85 13.48 -17.51
N THR A 36 -8.91 12.44 -18.34
CA THR A 36 -9.80 12.44 -19.50
C THR A 36 -11.11 11.79 -19.11
N ALA A 37 -12.16 12.62 -19.05
CA ALA A 37 -13.58 12.24 -19.10
C ALA A 37 -13.93 11.58 -20.44
N VAL A 38 -13.20 10.53 -20.79
CA VAL A 38 -13.43 9.68 -21.95
C VAL A 38 -13.83 8.33 -21.38
N ALA A 39 -15.06 8.31 -20.87
CA ALA A 39 -15.87 7.10 -20.87
C ALA A 39 -16.24 6.80 -22.33
N GLU A 40 -15.26 6.51 -23.18
CA GLU A 40 -15.52 5.92 -24.48
C GLU A 40 -15.20 4.42 -24.37
N GLU A 41 -16.28 3.65 -24.33
CA GLU A 41 -16.39 2.41 -25.08
C GLU A 41 -15.22 1.41 -24.94
N SER A 42 -15.00 0.89 -23.74
CA SER A 42 -14.72 -0.54 -23.57
C SER A 42 -14.87 -0.93 -22.10
N HIS A 43 -15.15 -2.19 -21.86
CA HIS A 43 -15.32 -2.86 -20.57
C HIS A 43 -14.06 -2.84 -19.65
N ARG A 44 -13.26 -1.78 -19.64
CA ARG A 44 -12.06 -1.61 -18.82
C ARG A 44 -12.38 -0.78 -17.58
N MET A 45 -12.53 -1.45 -16.44
CA MET A 45 -12.66 -0.80 -15.13
C MET A 45 -11.42 0.06 -14.84
N THR A 46 -11.65 1.32 -14.49
CA THR A 46 -10.63 2.33 -14.22
C THR A 46 -10.12 2.22 -12.78
N GLY A 47 -8.79 2.17 -12.60
CA GLY A 47 -8.15 2.41 -11.32
C GLY A 47 -7.75 3.88 -11.20
N ARG A 48 -7.90 4.48 -10.01
CA ARG A 48 -7.44 5.86 -9.75
C ARG A 48 -6.58 5.90 -8.50
N SER A 49 -5.44 6.56 -8.60
CA SER A 49 -4.56 6.84 -7.47
C SER A 49 -5.01 8.11 -6.75
N LEU A 50 -5.23 8.02 -5.43
CA LEU A 50 -5.40 9.19 -4.59
C LEU A 50 -3.99 9.67 -4.17
N SER A 51 -3.49 10.72 -4.81
CA SER A 51 -2.26 11.38 -4.38
C SER A 51 -2.58 12.77 -3.84
N SER A 52 -2.53 12.94 -2.53
CA SER A 52 -2.49 14.28 -1.92
C SER A 52 -1.05 14.84 -1.99
N PRO A 53 -0.85 16.11 -2.40
CA PRO A 53 0.49 16.70 -2.57
C PRO A 53 1.21 17.08 -1.26
N SER A 54 0.67 16.74 -0.07
CA SER A 54 1.07 17.34 1.20
C SER A 54 1.89 16.45 2.15
N PHE A 55 2.25 15.22 1.78
CA PHE A 55 2.73 14.26 2.78
C PHE A 55 4.24 13.99 2.72
N SER A 56 4.91 14.43 3.80
CA SER A 56 6.34 14.32 4.07
C SER A 56 6.80 12.87 4.19
N THR A 57 7.82 12.51 3.42
CA THR A 57 8.54 11.24 3.53
C THR A 57 9.34 11.18 4.83
N SER A 58 8.75 10.73 5.94
CA SER A 58 9.52 10.53 7.17
C SER A 58 8.89 9.54 8.14
N THR A 59 9.20 8.25 7.95
CA THR A 59 9.81 7.36 8.96
C THR A 59 9.97 5.94 8.38
N PRO A 60 11.09 5.24 8.60
CA PRO A 60 11.29 3.91 8.03
C PRO A 60 10.72 2.84 8.95
N GLU A 61 9.46 2.44 8.72
CA GLU A 61 9.02 1.10 9.12
C GLU A 61 9.42 0.11 8.02
N ALA A 62 9.74 -1.12 8.41
CA ALA A 62 10.22 -2.15 7.50
C ALA A 62 9.19 -2.41 6.38
N GLY A 63 9.49 -1.92 5.17
CA GLY A 63 8.64 -2.05 3.99
C GLY A 63 8.01 -0.76 3.45
N ARG A 64 8.19 0.39 4.11
CA ARG A 64 7.72 1.73 3.63
C ARG A 64 8.76 2.50 2.82
N ILE A 65 9.88 1.86 2.49
CA ILE A 65 11.09 2.58 2.09
C ILE A 65 11.35 2.63 0.58
N HIS A 66 10.59 1.93 -0.27
CA HIS A 66 10.88 1.88 -1.71
C HIS A 66 9.74 2.28 -2.63
N PHE A 67 8.56 1.72 -2.40
CA PHE A 67 7.49 1.78 -3.39
C PHE A 67 6.48 2.88 -3.07
N SER A 68 6.02 3.56 -4.11
CA SER A 68 4.88 4.48 -4.09
C SER A 68 3.77 3.98 -5.02
N VAL A 69 2.54 4.43 -4.78
CA VAL A 69 1.40 4.19 -5.68
C VAL A 69 1.65 4.77 -7.09
N ALA A 70 2.57 5.73 -7.23
CA ALA A 70 2.97 6.30 -8.51
C ALA A 70 4.01 5.45 -9.26
N ASP A 71 4.63 4.45 -8.63
CA ASP A 71 5.61 3.61 -9.31
C ASP A 71 4.94 2.74 -10.38
N ALA A 72 5.54 2.68 -11.56
CA ALA A 72 4.98 2.02 -12.73
C ALA A 72 4.65 0.54 -12.46
N MET A 73 5.49 -0.15 -11.68
CA MET A 73 5.25 -1.54 -11.28
C MET A 73 3.99 -1.70 -10.40
N VAL A 74 3.73 -0.75 -9.50
CA VAL A 74 2.53 -0.76 -8.65
C VAL A 74 1.31 -0.44 -9.49
N ASN A 75 1.40 0.60 -10.34
CA ASN A 75 0.33 0.99 -11.25
C ASN A 75 -0.06 -0.16 -12.21
N GLU A 76 0.93 -0.79 -12.87
CA GLU A 76 0.69 -1.93 -13.77
C GLU A 76 0.03 -3.11 -13.03
N SER A 77 0.44 -3.38 -11.79
CA SER A 77 -0.20 -4.41 -10.97
C SER A 77 -1.68 -4.10 -10.68
N CYS A 78 -2.01 -2.83 -10.45
CA CYS A 78 -3.39 -2.38 -10.26
C CYS A 78 -4.19 -2.45 -11.56
N GLU A 79 -3.62 -2.05 -12.70
CA GLU A 79 -4.25 -2.17 -14.02
C GLU A 79 -4.55 -3.64 -14.36
N LEU A 80 -3.59 -4.54 -14.09
CA LEU A 80 -3.79 -5.97 -14.25
C LEU A 80 -4.93 -6.48 -13.37
N LEU A 81 -4.99 -6.06 -12.11
CA LEU A 81 -6.08 -6.41 -11.20
C LEU A 81 -7.45 -5.92 -11.72
N CYS A 82 -7.54 -4.67 -12.15
CA CYS A 82 -8.76 -4.11 -12.78
C CYS A 82 -9.15 -4.85 -14.06
N SER A 83 -8.17 -5.28 -14.86
CA SER A 83 -8.43 -6.01 -16.11
C SER A 83 -8.89 -7.46 -15.88
N ALA A 84 -8.41 -8.08 -14.80
CA ALA A 84 -8.63 -9.48 -14.49
C ALA A 84 -9.84 -9.71 -13.57
N THR A 85 -10.38 -8.66 -12.96
CA THR A 85 -11.46 -8.76 -11.98
C THR A 85 -12.54 -7.72 -12.24
N PRO A 86 -13.81 -8.01 -11.86
CA PRO A 86 -14.87 -7.01 -11.93
C PRO A 86 -14.81 -6.04 -10.74
N ALA A 87 -13.65 -5.43 -10.49
CA ALA A 87 -13.40 -4.56 -9.36
C ALA A 87 -12.90 -3.18 -9.79
N ILE A 88 -13.34 -2.18 -9.03
CA ILE A 88 -12.76 -0.85 -9.04
C ILE A 88 -11.61 -0.80 -8.04
N VAL A 89 -10.45 -0.31 -8.46
CA VAL A 89 -9.27 -0.19 -7.59
C VAL A 89 -9.02 1.27 -7.24
N VAL A 90 -9.03 1.56 -5.94
CA VAL A 90 -8.59 2.84 -5.37
C VAL A 90 -7.27 2.58 -4.63
N THR A 91 -6.21 3.28 -5.02
CA THR A 91 -4.90 3.15 -4.37
C THR A 91 -4.65 4.32 -3.42
N ALA A 92 -4.01 4.02 -2.29
CA ALA A 92 -3.63 4.97 -1.26
C ALA A 92 -2.24 4.64 -0.73
N GLN A 93 -1.49 5.67 -0.32
CA GLN A 93 -0.23 5.48 0.40
C GLN A 93 -0.50 5.12 1.86
N TYR A 94 0.52 4.59 2.54
CA TYR A 94 0.39 4.05 3.89
C TYR A 94 -0.29 5.03 4.86
N GLU A 95 0.22 6.26 4.90
CA GLU A 95 -0.22 7.33 5.80
C GLU A 95 -1.67 7.74 5.51
N ASP A 96 -2.12 7.54 4.28
CA ASP A 96 -3.39 8.03 3.76
C ASP A 96 -4.48 6.96 3.75
N VAL A 97 -4.20 5.71 4.16
CA VAL A 97 -5.16 4.60 3.97
C VAL A 97 -6.47 4.85 4.72
N LEU A 98 -6.42 5.37 5.95
CA LEU A 98 -7.65 5.65 6.70
C LEU A 98 -8.43 6.85 6.14
N ASP A 99 -7.70 7.83 5.59
CA ASP A 99 -8.31 8.98 4.92
C ASP A 99 -8.94 8.56 3.60
N ALA A 100 -8.31 7.64 2.86
CA ALA A 100 -8.86 7.04 1.66
C ALA A 100 -10.13 6.23 1.97
N VAL A 101 -10.15 5.44 3.05
CA VAL A 101 -11.36 4.73 3.51
C VAL A 101 -12.48 5.73 3.84
N ALA A 102 -12.18 6.80 4.57
CA ALA A 102 -13.15 7.84 4.89
C ALA A 102 -13.66 8.54 3.62
N TRP A 103 -12.77 8.82 2.67
CA TRP A 103 -13.13 9.41 1.39
C TRP A 103 -14.07 8.52 0.58
N VAL A 104 -13.80 7.20 0.49
CA VAL A 104 -14.69 6.25 -0.19
C VAL A 104 -16.06 6.17 0.50
N ARG A 105 -16.10 6.21 1.83
CA ARG A 105 -17.37 6.31 2.58
C ARG A 105 -18.13 7.58 2.20
N ASP A 106 -17.44 8.71 2.12
CA ASP A 106 -18.07 9.98 1.80
C ASP A 106 -18.59 9.99 0.35
N GLN A 107 -17.90 9.32 -0.58
CA GLN A 107 -18.44 9.06 -1.93
C GLN A 107 -19.73 8.22 -1.85
N ALA A 108 -19.74 7.17 -1.04
CA ALA A 108 -20.91 6.31 -0.85
C ALA A 108 -22.12 7.06 -0.26
N ALA A 109 -21.87 8.08 0.56
CA ALA A 109 -22.92 8.93 1.14
C ALA A 109 -23.38 10.05 0.18
N ALA A 110 -22.54 10.44 -0.79
CA ALA A 110 -22.79 11.55 -1.69
C ALA A 110 -23.54 11.10 -2.96
N SER A 111 -24.88 11.10 -2.90
CA SER A 111 -25.73 10.69 -4.02
C SER A 111 -25.65 11.60 -5.26
N THR A 112 -25.29 12.88 -5.12
CA THR A 112 -25.23 13.83 -6.25
C THR A 112 -23.86 14.48 -6.47
N ASN A 113 -23.00 14.52 -5.45
CA ASN A 113 -21.72 15.23 -5.49
C ASN A 113 -20.50 14.28 -5.42
N GLY A 114 -20.74 12.97 -5.41
CA GLY A 114 -19.68 11.98 -5.45
C GLY A 114 -19.06 11.86 -6.84
N GLU A 115 -17.88 11.24 -6.88
CA GLU A 115 -17.18 10.87 -8.10
C GLU A 115 -18.07 9.99 -8.99
N LYS A 116 -18.38 10.47 -10.20
CA LYS A 116 -19.34 9.83 -11.11
C LYS A 116 -19.01 8.37 -11.40
N TRP A 117 -17.74 8.02 -11.59
CA TRP A 117 -17.31 6.65 -11.88
C TRP A 117 -17.48 5.71 -10.67
N LEU A 118 -17.34 6.19 -9.44
CA LEU A 118 -17.63 5.39 -8.24
C LEU A 118 -19.13 5.24 -8.02
N ASN A 119 -19.90 6.30 -8.27
CA ASN A 119 -21.36 6.23 -8.12
C ASN A 119 -22.04 5.38 -9.20
N ASP A 120 -21.54 5.42 -10.43
CA ASP A 120 -22.12 4.68 -11.55
C ASP A 120 -21.72 3.19 -11.56
N PHE A 121 -20.49 2.86 -11.14
CA PHE A 121 -19.92 1.52 -11.29
C PHE A 121 -19.51 0.86 -9.97
N GLY A 122 -19.38 1.62 -8.89
CA GLY A 122 -18.93 1.13 -7.59
C GLY A 122 -20.03 0.46 -6.80
N ASP A 123 -19.66 -0.61 -6.10
CA ASP A 123 -20.53 -1.29 -5.14
C ASP A 123 -20.01 -1.08 -3.72
N PHE A 124 -20.51 -0.03 -3.07
CA PHE A 124 -20.11 0.32 -1.71
C PHE A 124 -20.54 -0.71 -0.66
N SER A 125 -21.40 -1.68 -1.00
CA SER A 125 -21.74 -2.79 -0.11
C SER A 125 -20.66 -3.89 -0.09
N ARG A 126 -19.71 -3.84 -1.04
CA ARG A 126 -18.64 -4.84 -1.23
C ARG A 126 -17.28 -4.16 -1.40
N CYS A 127 -16.81 -3.53 -0.34
CA CYS A 127 -15.44 -2.97 -0.28
C CYS A 127 -14.47 -3.99 0.33
N TYR A 128 -13.27 -4.11 -0.25
CA TYR A 128 -12.21 -5.02 0.20
C TYR A 128 -10.88 -4.27 0.28
N PRO A 129 -10.33 -4.02 1.48
CA PRO A 129 -8.94 -3.65 1.60
C PRO A 129 -8.07 -4.77 1.03
N TYR A 130 -7.12 -4.39 0.17
CA TYR A 130 -6.20 -5.30 -0.49
C TYR A 130 -4.78 -4.79 -0.35
N GLY A 131 -3.83 -5.70 -0.20
CA GLY A 131 -2.42 -5.36 -0.25
C GLY A 131 -1.53 -6.56 -0.60
N VAL A 132 -0.29 -6.25 -0.96
CA VAL A 132 0.76 -7.23 -1.25
C VAL A 132 1.96 -6.95 -0.35
N SER A 133 2.59 -7.97 0.23
CA SER A 133 3.78 -7.82 1.08
C SER A 133 3.52 -6.85 2.24
N ASN A 134 4.32 -5.78 2.38
CA ASN A 134 4.07 -4.75 3.38
C ASN A 134 2.72 -4.04 3.17
N GLY A 135 2.25 -3.89 1.94
CA GLY A 135 0.91 -3.36 1.64
C GLY A 135 -0.22 -4.16 2.31
N ALA A 136 -0.06 -5.47 2.43
CA ALA A 136 -1.04 -6.32 3.13
C ALA A 136 -1.00 -6.13 4.65
N ASN A 137 0.16 -5.80 5.22
CA ASN A 137 0.24 -5.38 6.62
C ASN A 137 -0.58 -4.10 6.85
N VAL A 138 -0.45 -3.12 5.94
CA VAL A 138 -1.25 -1.88 5.98
C VAL A 138 -2.74 -2.19 5.87
N ALA A 139 -3.14 -2.97 4.87
CA ALA A 139 -4.55 -3.33 4.66
C ALA A 139 -5.14 -4.03 5.89
N TYR A 140 -4.37 -4.92 6.52
CA TYR A 140 -4.76 -5.59 7.76
C TYR A 140 -4.99 -4.61 8.91
N ASN A 141 -4.00 -3.74 9.20
CA ASN A 141 -4.11 -2.77 10.28
C ASN A 141 -5.21 -1.73 10.02
N ALA A 142 -5.34 -1.26 8.78
CA ALA A 142 -6.39 -0.33 8.38
C ALA A 142 -7.79 -0.95 8.55
N ALA A 143 -7.97 -2.22 8.19
CA ALA A 143 -9.23 -2.91 8.39
C ALA A 143 -9.60 -3.01 9.87
N LEU A 144 -8.63 -3.32 10.76
CA LEU A 144 -8.86 -3.32 12.21
C LEU A 144 -9.29 -1.95 12.73
N LEU A 145 -8.54 -0.90 12.38
CA LEU A 145 -8.85 0.47 12.79
C LEU A 145 -10.19 0.97 12.22
N ALA A 146 -10.57 0.51 11.03
CA ALA A 146 -11.82 0.89 10.41
C ALA A 146 -13.04 0.23 11.09
N GLN A 147 -12.89 -0.94 11.73
CA GLN A 147 -13.96 -1.55 12.54
C GLN A 147 -14.34 -0.71 13.76
N GLU A 148 -13.44 0.15 14.24
CA GLU A 148 -13.71 1.08 15.34
C GLU A 148 -14.44 2.36 14.88
N ARG A 149 -14.74 2.49 13.58
CA ARG A 149 -15.38 3.67 12.98
C ARG A 149 -16.75 3.35 12.41
N ASP A 150 -17.62 4.36 12.32
CA ASP A 150 -18.84 4.23 11.53
C ASP A 150 -18.52 4.48 10.04
N LEU A 151 -18.60 3.40 9.26
CA LEU A 151 -18.33 3.41 7.84
C LEU A 151 -19.59 3.50 6.99
N ARG A 152 -20.80 3.51 7.56
CA ARG A 152 -22.02 3.48 6.74
C ARG A 152 -22.11 4.73 5.85
N PRO A 153 -22.55 4.59 4.58
CA PRO A 153 -23.12 3.39 3.98
C PRO A 153 -22.09 2.39 3.37
N LEU A 154 -20.79 2.67 3.46
CA LEU A 154 -19.74 1.77 3.02
C LEU A 154 -19.68 0.52 3.90
N ASN A 155 -19.59 -0.65 3.28
CA ASN A 155 -19.42 -1.94 3.95
C ASN A 155 -18.11 -2.59 3.53
N MET A 156 -17.23 -2.84 4.50
CA MET A 156 -16.05 -3.67 4.32
C MET A 156 -16.46 -5.15 4.37
N ALA A 157 -16.72 -5.74 3.21
CA ALA A 157 -17.23 -7.10 3.07
C ALA A 157 -16.17 -8.19 3.28
N GLY A 158 -14.88 -7.83 3.25
CA GLY A 158 -13.79 -8.75 3.50
C GLY A 158 -12.42 -8.07 3.41
N LEU A 159 -11.36 -8.87 3.55
CA LEU A 159 -9.96 -8.45 3.54
C LEU A 159 -9.15 -9.41 2.67
N ILE A 160 -8.32 -8.89 1.76
CA ILE A 160 -7.49 -9.70 0.86
C ILE A 160 -6.01 -9.40 1.12
N LEU A 161 -5.28 -10.38 1.66
CA LEU A 161 -3.87 -10.24 2.02
C LEU A 161 -3.01 -11.15 1.13
N ASN A 162 -2.26 -10.55 0.20
CA ASN A 162 -1.34 -11.30 -0.65
C ASN A 162 0.07 -11.29 -0.04
N GLN A 163 0.53 -12.45 0.44
CA GLN A 163 1.85 -12.63 1.06
C GLN A 163 2.17 -11.55 2.12
N PRO A 164 1.33 -11.40 3.15
CA PRO A 164 1.51 -10.32 4.11
C PRO A 164 2.85 -10.38 4.83
N LEU A 165 3.49 -9.21 4.93
CA LEU A 165 4.71 -9.06 5.71
C LEU A 165 4.36 -8.81 7.17
N PHE A 166 4.61 -9.81 8.01
CA PHE A 166 4.54 -9.68 9.46
C PHE A 166 5.91 -9.96 10.06
N GLU A 167 6.24 -9.23 11.12
CA GLU A 167 7.50 -9.38 11.83
C GLU A 167 7.26 -9.69 13.31
N GLY A 168 8.26 -10.30 13.92
CA GLY A 168 8.25 -10.65 15.34
C GLY A 168 9.65 -10.47 15.95
N LYS A 169 9.69 -10.36 17.29
CA LYS A 169 10.97 -10.31 18.02
C LYS A 169 11.75 -11.61 17.85
N GLU A 170 11.04 -12.73 17.96
CA GLU A 170 11.60 -14.07 17.77
C GLU A 170 11.47 -14.51 16.32
N ARG A 171 12.50 -15.19 15.82
CA ARG A 171 12.48 -15.74 14.46
C ARG A 171 11.55 -16.94 14.38
N THR A 172 10.75 -16.96 13.35
CA THR A 172 10.02 -18.13 12.91
C THR A 172 10.97 -19.19 12.33
N GLU A 173 10.49 -20.43 12.23
CA GLU A 173 11.27 -21.51 11.62
C GLU A 173 11.63 -21.24 10.16
N SER A 174 10.74 -20.63 9.38
CA SER A 174 10.97 -20.29 7.98
C SER A 174 12.08 -19.25 7.85
N GLU A 175 12.07 -18.22 8.69
CA GLU A 175 13.15 -17.23 8.75
C GLU A 175 14.48 -17.86 9.16
N MET A 176 14.49 -18.80 10.10
CA MET A 176 15.72 -19.52 10.45
C MET A 176 16.25 -20.38 9.30
N LYS A 177 15.37 -21.12 8.61
CA LYS A 177 15.73 -21.95 7.44
C LYS A 177 16.28 -21.14 6.27
N LEU A 178 15.75 -19.93 6.06
CA LEU A 178 16.12 -19.06 4.94
C LEU A 178 17.20 -18.03 5.29
N ALA A 179 17.74 -18.06 6.51
CA ALA A 179 18.66 -17.03 7.02
C ALA A 179 19.98 -16.87 6.25
N THR A 180 20.38 -17.86 5.47
CA THR A 180 21.59 -17.83 4.65
C THR A 180 21.30 -17.85 3.16
N HIS A 181 20.03 -17.77 2.77
CA HIS A 181 19.65 -17.88 1.37
C HIS A 181 19.82 -16.53 0.68
N GLU A 182 20.62 -16.50 -0.40
CA GLU A 182 21.08 -15.27 -1.07
C GLU A 182 19.94 -14.40 -1.62
N LYS A 183 18.78 -15.00 -1.87
CA LYS A 183 17.58 -14.33 -2.41
C LYS A 183 16.57 -13.87 -1.36
N TYR A 184 16.74 -14.23 -0.08
CA TYR A 184 15.79 -13.85 0.97
C TYR A 184 16.41 -12.83 1.91
N ILE A 185 15.76 -11.67 1.99
CA ILE A 185 16.10 -10.63 2.94
C ILE A 185 15.42 -10.93 4.26
N LEU A 186 16.20 -11.06 5.33
CA LEU A 186 15.66 -11.05 6.69
C LEU A 186 16.00 -9.71 7.34
N PHE A 187 14.96 -8.93 7.63
CA PHE A 187 15.09 -7.72 8.42
C PHE A 187 15.45 -8.11 9.86
N ARG A 188 16.43 -7.41 10.45
CA ARG A 188 16.89 -7.67 11.82
C ARG A 188 16.76 -6.40 12.64
N ASN A 189 16.12 -6.49 13.80
CA ASN A 189 16.37 -5.59 14.92
C ASN A 189 17.77 -5.86 15.49
N LYS A 190 18.73 -4.96 15.25
CA LYS A 190 20.05 -5.02 15.94
C LYS A 190 19.89 -4.58 17.41
N PRO A 191 20.67 -5.12 18.36
CA PRO A 191 20.40 -4.99 19.80
C PRO A 191 20.82 -3.64 20.44
N ARG A 192 20.98 -2.54 19.68
CA ARG A 192 21.46 -1.27 20.25
C ARG A 192 20.85 0.01 19.68
N VAL A 193 19.70 -0.08 19.03
CA VAL A 193 18.87 1.11 18.77
C VAL A 193 17.45 0.73 19.18
N TYR A 194 17.06 1.20 20.36
CA TYR A 194 15.67 1.14 20.78
C TYR A 194 14.91 2.21 20.01
N VAL A 195 14.27 1.85 18.91
CA VAL A 195 13.07 2.57 18.48
C VAL A 195 11.92 1.83 19.14
N ARG A 196 11.32 2.47 20.15
CA ARG A 196 10.07 2.00 20.73
C ARG A 196 9.02 2.12 19.63
N PHE A 197 8.43 0.98 19.27
CA PHE A 197 7.21 0.87 18.49
C PHE A 197 6.04 1.48 19.27
#